data_AF-A0A1W1CGX3-F1
#
_entry.id   AF-A0A1W1CGX3-F1
#
_cell.length_a   1.000
_cell.length_b   1.000
_cell.length_c   1.000
_cell.angle_alpha   90.00
_cell.angle_beta   90.00
_cell.angle_gamma   90.00
#
_symmetry.space_group_name_H-M   'P 1'
#
loop_
_entity.id
_entity.type
_entity.pdbx_description
1 polymer ?
#
loop_
_entity_poly.entity_id
_entity_poly.type
_entity_poly.pdbx_seq_one_letter_code
_entity_poly.pdbx_strand_id
1 'polypeptide(L)'
;MDKIRKYLFPALFLGFLVVGISAFLQSRPSAKNKRVYQTVRQFSPYVLEKRFGGLEIVNKENPDFKEKPNNMTVFKEFERLEKAWGKKHLKLKNNQLIIENNNGKTIHTLRLNTREEAAFVHRYYGI
;
A
#
# COMPACT_ATOMS: atom_id res chain seq x y z
N MET A 1 -21.77 -13.45 -43.47
CA MET A 1 -20.54 -12.96 -42.82
C MET A 1 -20.62 -11.48 -42.42
N ASP A 2 -21.51 -10.66 -42.99
CA ASP A 2 -21.55 -9.20 -42.71
C ASP A 2 -22.03 -8.79 -41.31
N LYS A 3 -22.96 -9.55 -40.72
CA LYS A 3 -23.46 -9.25 -39.36
C LYS A 3 -22.36 -9.36 -38.29
N ILE A 4 -21.46 -10.35 -38.42
CA ILE A 4 -20.35 -10.54 -37.49
C ILE A 4 -19.40 -9.34 -37.55
N ARG A 5 -19.06 -8.86 -38.77
CA ARG A 5 -18.19 -7.69 -38.95
C ARG A 5 -18.79 -6.40 -38.38
N LYS A 6 -20.12 -6.25 -38.44
CA LYS A 6 -20.88 -5.12 -37.87
C LYS A 6 -20.78 -5.06 -36.34
N TYR A 7 -20.78 -6.21 -35.67
CA TYR A 7 -20.70 -6.28 -34.20
C TYR A 7 -19.27 -6.50 -33.67
N LEU A 8 -18.32 -6.88 -34.53
CA LEU A 8 -16.93 -7.13 -34.15
C LEU A 8 -16.29 -5.90 -33.50
N PHE A 9 -16.38 -4.73 -34.14
CA PHE A 9 -15.77 -3.50 -33.61
C PHE A 9 -16.44 -3.02 -32.32
N PRO A 10 -17.79 -2.95 -32.22
CA PRO A 10 -18.45 -2.64 -30.95
C PRO A 10 -18.13 -3.62 -29.83
N ALA A 11 -18.11 -4.93 -30.12
CA ALA A 11 -17.80 -5.96 -29.13
C ALA A 11 -16.34 -5.88 -28.66
N LEU A 12 -15.40 -5.66 -29.58
CA LEU A 12 -13.98 -5.47 -29.25
C LEU A 12 -13.77 -4.20 -28.42
N PHE A 13 -14.44 -3.10 -28.76
CA PHE A 13 -14.41 -1.86 -27.99
C PHE A 13 -14.94 -2.06 -26.56
N LEU A 14 -16.08 -2.74 -26.41
CA LEU A 14 -16.63 -3.12 -25.10
C LEU A 14 -15.65 -4.01 -24.31
N GLY A 15 -15.01 -4.98 -24.97
CA GLY A 15 -13.99 -5.83 -24.37
C GLY A 15 -12.82 -5.02 -23.82
N PHE A 16 -12.26 -4.11 -24.62
CA PHE A 16 -11.17 -3.22 -24.18
C PHE A 16 -11.61 -2.26 -23.06
N LEU A 17 -12.85 -1.78 -23.09
CA LEU A 17 -13.42 -0.95 -22.02
C LEU A 17 -13.45 -1.68 -20.68
N VAL A 18 -13.94 -2.93 -20.67
CA VAL A 18 -14.00 -3.74 -19.45
C VAL A 18 -12.60 -4.01 -18.90
N VAL A 19 -11.65 -4.37 -19.76
CA VAL A 19 -10.25 -4.58 -19.36
C VAL A 19 -9.64 -3.29 -18.83
N GLY A 20 -9.86 -2.16 -19.50
CA GLY A 20 -9.35 -0.84 -19.09
C GLY A 20 -9.89 -0.39 -17.75
N ILE A 21 -11.21 -0.52 -17.52
CA ILE A 21 -11.84 -0.20 -16.23
C ILE A 21 -11.32 -1.12 -15.13
N SER A 22 -11.18 -2.42 -15.40
CA SER A 22 -10.67 -3.39 -14.43
C SER A 22 -9.23 -3.07 -14.02
N ALA A 23 -8.36 -2.79 -14.99
CA ALA A 23 -6.98 -2.37 -14.75
C ALA A 23 -6.92 -1.06 -13.95
N PHE A 24 -7.78 -0.08 -14.28
CA PHE A 24 -7.85 1.18 -13.58
C PHE A 24 -8.32 1.05 -12.13
N LEU A 25 -9.35 0.21 -11.88
CA LEU A 25 -9.81 -0.06 -10.51
C LEU A 25 -8.73 -0.78 -9.70
N GLN A 26 -8.00 -1.71 -10.31
CA GLN A 26 -6.90 -2.43 -9.67
C GLN A 26 -5.68 -1.54 -9.38
N SER A 27 -5.47 -0.47 -10.17
CA SER A 27 -4.38 0.48 -9.95
C SER A 27 -4.68 1.55 -8.90
N ARG A 28 -5.91 1.64 -8.38
CA ARG A 28 -6.24 2.62 -7.35
C ARG A 28 -5.51 2.27 -6.04
N PRO A 29 -4.77 3.22 -5.44
CA PRO A 29 -4.16 2.99 -4.14
C PRO A 29 -5.26 2.76 -3.08
N SER A 30 -4.99 1.90 -2.10
CA SER A 30 -5.92 1.63 -1.02
C SER A 30 -6.28 2.92 -0.27
N ALA A 31 -7.55 3.06 0.13
CA ALA A 31 -7.99 4.21 0.89
C ALA A 31 -7.29 4.21 2.27
N LYS A 32 -6.31 5.11 2.44
CA LYS A 32 -5.52 5.21 3.68
C LYS A 32 -6.23 6.12 4.68
N ASN A 33 -6.41 5.64 5.92
CA ASN A 33 -6.79 6.54 7.01
C ASN A 33 -5.60 7.46 7.31
N LYS A 34 -5.75 8.77 7.05
CA LYS A 34 -4.64 9.74 7.13
C LYS A 34 -3.96 9.74 8.49
N ARG A 35 -4.73 9.74 9.59
CA ARG A 35 -4.17 9.86 10.95
C ARG A 35 -3.34 8.64 11.31
N VAL A 36 -3.93 7.45 11.21
CA VAL A 36 -3.25 6.19 11.56
C VAL A 36 -2.04 5.97 10.67
N TYR A 37 -2.20 6.15 9.36
CA TYR A 37 -1.12 5.94 8.40
C TYR A 37 0.05 6.90 8.62
N GLN A 38 -0.21 8.20 8.84
CA GLN A 38 0.84 9.18 9.08
C GLN A 38 1.60 8.90 10.37
N THR A 39 0.91 8.56 11.47
CA THR A 39 1.56 8.19 12.73
C THR A 39 2.44 6.97 12.54
N VAL A 40 1.91 5.88 11.96
CA VAL A 40 2.68 4.64 11.76
C VAL A 40 3.88 4.85 10.85
N ARG A 41 3.72 5.63 9.77
CA ARG A 41 4.80 5.93 8.80
C ARG A 41 6.00 6.64 9.44
N GLN A 42 5.82 7.40 10.51
CA GLN A 42 6.93 8.06 11.20
C GLN A 42 7.93 7.07 11.82
N PHE A 43 7.46 5.86 12.14
CA PHE A 43 8.27 4.82 12.77
C PHE A 43 8.77 3.77 11.77
N SER A 44 8.17 3.68 10.58
CA SER A 44 8.65 2.80 9.52
C SER A 44 9.99 3.30 8.97
N PRO A 45 10.99 2.43 8.78
CA PRO A 45 12.30 2.83 8.28
C PRO A 45 12.32 3.01 6.75
N TYR A 46 11.28 2.55 6.04
CA TYR A 46 11.20 2.61 4.57
C TYR A 46 10.78 3.99 4.08
N VAL A 47 11.55 4.54 3.12
CA VAL A 47 11.21 5.81 2.45
C VAL A 47 11.41 5.72 0.94
N LEU A 48 10.64 6.55 0.23
CA LEU A 48 10.77 6.72 -1.21
C LEU A 48 11.71 7.89 -1.50
N GLU A 49 12.79 7.62 -2.21
CA GLU A 49 13.76 8.62 -2.65
C GLU A 49 13.69 8.82 -4.16
N LYS A 50 14.01 10.04 -4.61
CA LYS A 50 14.06 10.38 -6.03
C LYS A 50 15.40 9.93 -6.59
N ARG A 51 15.37 9.30 -7.76
CA ARG A 51 16.57 8.97 -8.54
C ARG A 51 16.43 9.38 -9.99
N PHE A 52 17.53 9.32 -10.73
CA PHE A 52 17.48 9.47 -12.17
C PHE A 52 16.65 8.32 -12.78
N GLY A 53 15.51 8.66 -13.40
CA GLY A 53 14.59 7.68 -13.99
C GLY A 53 13.46 7.17 -13.09
N GLY A 54 13.23 7.74 -11.90
CA GLY A 54 12.02 7.45 -11.12
C GLY A 54 12.21 7.50 -9.60
N LEU A 55 11.55 6.56 -8.91
CA LEU A 55 11.59 6.41 -7.46
C LEU A 55 12.35 5.15 -7.07
N GLU A 56 13.01 5.19 -5.91
CA GLU A 56 13.57 4.03 -5.25
C GLU A 56 13.12 3.93 -3.80
N ILE A 57 13.10 2.71 -3.27
CA ILE A 57 12.76 2.46 -1.87
C ILE A 57 14.06 2.20 -1.13
N VAL A 58 14.34 3.01 -0.12
CA VAL A 58 15.50 2.86 0.75
C VAL A 58 15.05 2.60 2.18
N ASN A 59 15.94 1.99 2.97
CA ASN A 59 15.73 1.82 4.40
C ASN A 59 16.68 2.75 5.17
N LYS A 60 16.13 3.58 6.06
CA LYS A 60 16.90 4.53 6.87
C LYS A 60 17.84 3.86 7.88
N GLU A 61 17.50 2.66 8.34
CA GLU A 61 18.29 1.89 9.30
C GLU A 61 19.33 1.00 8.62
N ASN A 62 19.10 0.62 7.36
CA ASN A 62 20.00 -0.22 6.57
C ASN A 62 20.36 0.46 5.23
N PRO A 63 21.51 1.17 5.16
CA PRO A 63 21.95 1.86 3.95
C PRO A 63 22.15 0.97 2.72
N ASP A 64 22.38 -0.33 2.91
CA ASP A 64 22.59 -1.30 1.84
C ASP A 64 21.27 -1.77 1.21
N PHE A 65 20.14 -1.57 1.90
CA PHE A 65 18.83 -1.91 1.36
C PHE A 65 18.36 -0.83 0.39
N LYS A 66 18.37 -1.18 -0.90
CA LYS A 66 17.83 -0.35 -1.99
C LYS A 66 17.02 -1.21 -2.94
N GLU A 67 15.69 -1.11 -2.88
CA GLU A 67 14.83 -1.70 -3.89
C GLU A 67 14.56 -0.68 -5.00
N LYS A 68 14.69 -1.12 -6.24
CA LYS A 68 14.57 -0.29 -7.44
C LYS A 68 13.40 -0.73 -8.34
N PRO A 69 12.15 -0.75 -7.86
CA PRO A 69 11.03 -1.22 -8.69
C PRO A 69 10.83 -0.34 -9.93
N ASN A 70 10.09 -0.86 -10.90
CA ASN A 70 9.59 -0.06 -12.00
C ASN A 70 8.53 0.94 -11.47
N ASN A 71 8.37 2.08 -12.15
CA ASN A 71 7.39 3.12 -11.83
C ASN A 71 5.96 2.58 -11.74
N MET A 72 5.63 1.54 -12.51
CA MET A 72 4.31 0.89 -12.44
C MET A 72 4.06 0.12 -11.12
N THR A 73 5.12 -0.34 -10.45
CA THR A 73 5.00 -1.22 -9.27
C THR A 73 5.54 -0.62 -7.98
N VAL A 74 6.26 0.52 -8.05
CA VAL A 74 6.96 1.09 -6.90
C VAL A 74 6.06 1.33 -5.68
N PHE A 75 4.84 1.83 -5.88
CA PHE A 75 3.90 2.02 -4.76
C PHE A 75 3.39 0.70 -4.18
N LYS A 76 3.24 -0.33 -5.02
CA LYS A 76 2.81 -1.67 -4.59
C LYS A 76 3.91 -2.35 -3.77
N GLU A 77 5.17 -2.25 -4.21
CA GLU A 77 6.31 -2.77 -3.46
C GLU A 77 6.54 -2.01 -2.16
N PHE A 78 6.38 -0.68 -2.19
CA PHE A 78 6.45 0.13 -0.97
C PHE A 78 5.36 -0.28 0.03
N GLU A 79 4.11 -0.44 -0.43
CA GLU A 79 3.01 -0.92 0.40
C GLU A 79 3.26 -2.34 0.92
N ARG A 80 3.85 -3.24 0.12
CA ARG A 80 4.26 -4.59 0.57
C ARG A 80 5.22 -4.50 1.75
N LEU A 81 6.23 -3.64 1.68
CA LEU A 81 7.21 -3.44 2.75
C LEU A 81 6.57 -2.81 3.99
N GLU A 82 5.72 -1.79 3.83
CA GLU A 82 4.98 -1.19 4.94
C GLU A 82 4.09 -2.21 5.66
N LYS A 83 3.43 -3.10 4.92
CA LYS A 83 2.60 -4.17 5.48
C LYS A 83 3.44 -5.21 6.22
N ALA A 84 4.54 -5.65 5.61
CA ALA A 84 5.44 -6.63 6.22
C ALA A 84 6.03 -6.09 7.54
N TRP A 85 6.46 -4.83 7.54
CA TRP A 85 6.91 -4.14 8.74
C TRP A 85 5.78 -4.01 9.76
N GLY A 86 4.58 -3.59 9.32
CA GLY A 86 3.42 -3.45 10.20
C GLY A 86 3.09 -4.75 10.94
N LYS A 87 3.09 -5.90 10.26
CA LYS A 87 2.84 -7.20 10.89
C LYS A 87 3.84 -7.57 11.99
N LYS A 88 5.09 -7.10 11.87
CA LYS A 88 6.15 -7.39 12.84
C LYS A 88 6.15 -6.41 14.02
N HIS A 89 5.79 -5.15 13.76
CA HIS A 89 5.99 -4.04 14.70
C HIS A 89 4.70 -3.45 15.28
N LEU A 90 3.54 -3.82 14.74
CA LEU A 90 2.25 -3.31 15.20
C LEU A 90 1.48 -4.40 15.92
N LYS A 91 0.91 -4.05 17.07
CA LYS A 91 -0.01 -4.91 17.82
C LYS A 91 -1.27 -4.14 18.17
N LEU A 92 -2.42 -4.77 17.97
CA LEU A 92 -3.70 -4.22 18.38
C LEU A 92 -4.07 -4.76 19.76
N LYS A 93 -4.26 -3.88 20.76
CA LYS A 93 -4.76 -4.24 22.09
C LYS A 93 -5.77 -3.20 22.56
N ASN A 94 -6.97 -3.63 22.97
CA ASN A 94 -7.99 -2.77 23.59
C ASN A 94 -8.25 -1.44 22.83
N ASN A 95 -8.43 -1.52 21.51
CA ASN A 95 -8.64 -0.36 20.64
C ASN A 95 -7.46 0.63 20.59
N GLN A 96 -6.27 0.16 20.95
CA GLN A 96 -5.00 0.88 20.84
C GLN A 96 -4.08 0.13 19.91
N LEU A 97 -3.44 0.86 19.01
CA LEU A 97 -2.38 0.39 18.15
C LEU A 97 -1.04 0.65 18.84
N ILE A 98 -0.41 -0.42 19.28
CA ILE A 98 0.90 -0.41 19.92
C ILE A 98 1.94 -0.57 18.81
N ILE A 99 2.91 0.33 18.79
CA ILE A 99 4.04 0.33 17.87
C ILE A 99 5.28 -0.10 18.68
N GLU A 100 5.94 -1.16 18.23
CA GLU A 100 7.11 -1.76 18.86
C GLU A 100 8.36 -1.56 17.99
N ASN A 101 9.51 -1.39 18.62
CA ASN A 101 10.79 -1.40 17.91
C ASN A 101 11.27 -2.83 17.56
N ASN A 102 12.45 -2.94 16.96
CA ASN A 102 13.10 -4.22 16.63
C ASN A 102 13.34 -5.14 17.83
N ASN A 103 13.36 -4.61 19.06
CA ASN A 103 13.57 -5.36 20.29
C ASN A 103 12.24 -5.72 20.99
N GLY A 104 11.09 -5.44 20.37
CA GLY A 104 9.77 -5.69 20.96
C GLY A 104 9.37 -4.70 22.05
N LYS A 105 10.13 -3.62 22.26
CA LYS A 105 9.79 -2.56 23.22
C LYS A 105 8.79 -1.61 22.58
N THR A 106 7.71 -1.32 23.30
CA THR A 106 6.74 -0.29 22.90
C THR A 106 7.42 1.06 22.80
N ILE A 107 7.40 1.64 21.60
CA ILE A 107 7.91 2.99 21.32
C ILE A 107 6.78 4.02 21.24
N HIS A 108 5.59 3.59 20.83
CA HIS A 108 4.44 4.48 20.74
C HIS A 108 3.14 3.71 20.87
N THR A 109 2.10 4.39 21.37
CA THR A 109 0.75 3.82 21.46
C THR A 109 -0.23 4.84 20.90
N LEU A 110 -1.00 4.43 19.89
CA LEU A 110 -2.01 5.24 19.23
C LEU A 110 -3.40 4.72 19.60
N ARG A 111 -4.17 5.52 20.33
CA ARG A 111 -5.58 5.21 20.58
C ARG A 111 -6.37 5.37 19.27
N LEU A 112 -7.12 4.33 18.90
CA LEU A 112 -8.07 4.37 17.80
C LEU A 112 -9.39 4.96 18.33
N ASN A 113 -9.90 5.98 17.66
CA ASN A 113 -11.07 6.73 18.10
C ASN A 113 -12.31 6.33 17.30
N THR A 114 -12.13 5.86 16.06
CA THR A 114 -13.24 5.49 15.18
C THR A 114 -13.16 4.04 14.74
N ARG A 115 -14.32 3.46 14.38
CA ARG A 115 -14.38 2.11 13.80
C ARG A 115 -13.65 2.03 12.46
N GLU A 116 -13.61 3.12 11.71
CA GLU A 116 -12.89 3.22 10.43
C GLU A 116 -11.38 3.06 10.61
N GLU A 117 -10.82 3.61 11.69
CA GLU A 117 -9.40 3.47 12.02
C GLU A 117 -9.05 2.03 12.37
N ALA A 118 -9.86 1.36 13.20
CA ALA A 118 -9.69 -0.05 13.49
C ALA A 118 -9.81 -0.92 12.23
N ALA A 119 -10.84 -0.67 11.41
CA ALA A 119 -11.01 -1.38 10.15
C ALA A 119 -9.88 -1.11 9.15
N PHE A 120 -9.29 0.09 9.16
CA PHE A 120 -8.11 0.40 8.35
C PHE A 120 -6.89 -0.40 8.81
N VAL A 121 -6.62 -0.48 10.11
CA VAL A 121 -5.49 -1.25 10.65
C VAL A 121 -5.60 -2.72 10.23
N HIS A 122 -6.78 -3.32 10.42
CA HIS A 122 -7.03 -4.70 10.01
C HIS A 122 -6.87 -4.91 8.50
N ARG A 123 -7.47 -4.04 7.66
CA ARG A 123 -7.41 -4.19 6.20
C ARG A 123 -6.05 -3.90 5.59
N TYR A 124 -5.35 -2.88 6.09
CA TYR A 124 -4.08 -2.44 5.53
C TYR A 124 -2.94 -3.33 6.04
N TYR A 125 -2.77 -3.47 7.35
CA TYR A 125 -1.63 -4.18 7.93
C TYR A 125 -1.90 -5.69 8.11
N GLY A 126 -3.17 -6.12 8.13
CA GLY A 126 -3.52 -7.54 8.28
C GLY A 126 -3.21 -8.10 9.67
N ILE A 127 -3.29 -7.24 10.69
CA ILE A 127 -3.18 -7.57 12.13
C ILE A 127 -4.53 -7.38 12.80
#